data_AF-A0A096AZB3-F1
#
_entry.id   AF-A0A096AZB3-F1
#
_cell.length_a   1.000
_cell.length_b   1.000
_cell.length_c   1.000
_cell.angle_alpha   90.00
_cell.angle_beta   90.00
_cell.angle_gamma   90.00
#
_symmetry.space_group_name_H-M   'P 1'
#
loop_
_entity.id
_entity.type
_entity.pdbx_description
1 polymer ?
#
loop_
_entity_poly.entity_id
_entity_poly.type
_entity_poly.pdbx_seq_one_letter_code
_entity_poly.pdbx_strand_id
1 'polypeptide(L)'
;MVQGEIELSEEMKQILSTSIYDVGFSRRTINALGNADLRYIKEVVNLTDGQLLRVPNFGRTCLEEVKNYAKEKGLIVGGKY
;
A
#
# COMPACT_ATOMS: atom_id res chain seq x y z
N MET A 1 8.18 -6.32 24.71
CA MET A 1 7.60 -5.81 23.46
C MET A 1 7.57 -6.98 22.50
N VAL A 2 6.43 -7.65 22.37
CA VAL A 2 6.29 -8.81 21.49
C VAL A 2 6.27 -8.30 20.05
N GLN A 3 7.39 -8.46 19.34
CA GLN A 3 7.41 -8.32 17.89
C GLN A 3 6.80 -9.60 17.35
N GLY A 4 5.46 -9.63 17.27
CA GLY A 4 4.77 -10.72 16.59
C GLY A 4 5.18 -10.68 15.13
N GLU A 5 5.94 -11.66 14.68
CA GLU A 5 5.95 -12.04 13.27
C GLU A 5 4.50 -12.37 12.92
N ILE A 6 3.86 -11.49 12.17
CA ILE A 6 2.55 -11.79 11.60
C ILE A 6 2.82 -12.91 10.60
N GLU A 7 2.32 -14.10 10.90
CA GLU A 7 2.41 -15.22 9.97
C GLU A 7 1.61 -14.84 8.74
N LEU A 8 2.34 -14.44 7.69
CA LEU A 8 1.76 -13.85 6.50
C LEU A 8 0.91 -14.91 5.79
N SER A 9 -0.41 -14.84 6.01
CA SER A 9 -1.40 -15.70 5.36
C SER A 9 -1.16 -15.74 3.86
N GLU A 10 -1.43 -16.88 3.22
CA GLU A 10 -1.34 -17.03 1.76
C GLU A 10 -2.17 -15.95 1.04
N GLU A 11 -3.31 -15.56 1.60
CA GLU A 11 -4.14 -14.48 1.08
C GLU A 11 -3.41 -13.12 1.12
N MET A 12 -2.71 -12.81 2.22
CA MET A 12 -1.92 -11.58 2.33
C MET A 12 -0.79 -11.57 1.30
N LYS A 13 -0.09 -12.69 1.11
CA LYS A 13 0.96 -12.82 0.08
C LYS A 13 0.42 -12.56 -1.33
N GLN A 14 -0.79 -13.04 -1.62
CA GLN A 14 -1.46 -12.77 -2.88
C GLN A 14 -1.77 -11.29 -3.04
N ILE A 15 -2.39 -10.65 -2.05
CA ILE A 15 -2.73 -9.22 -2.08
C ILE A 15 -1.47 -8.35 -2.25
N LEU A 16 -0.39 -8.68 -1.54
CA LEU A 16 0.88 -7.98 -1.63
C LEU A 16 1.51 -8.09 -3.03
N SER A 17 1.30 -9.21 -3.70
CA SER A 17 1.75 -9.44 -5.07
C SER A 17 0.80 -8.86 -6.13
N THR A 18 -0.38 -8.35 -5.72
CA THR A 18 -1.33 -7.67 -6.60
C THR A 18 -0.76 -6.34 -7.08
N SER A 19 -1.01 -6.05 -8.35
CA SER A 19 -0.61 -4.82 -9.01
C SER A 19 -1.54 -3.65 -8.65
N ILE A 20 -0.99 -2.44 -8.49
CA ILE A 20 -1.77 -1.22 -8.19
C ILE A 20 -2.82 -0.90 -9.26
N TYR A 21 -2.65 -1.43 -10.48
CA TYR A 21 -3.57 -1.23 -11.61
C TYR A 21 -4.80 -2.13 -11.53
N ASP A 22 -4.71 -3.26 -10.83
CA ASP A 22 -5.80 -4.24 -10.66
C ASP A 22 -6.70 -3.91 -9.45
N VAL A 23 -6.16 -3.09 -8.55
CA VAL A 23 -6.74 -2.75 -7.25
C VAL A 23 -7.90 -1.72 -7.35
N GLY A 24 -8.08 -1.10 -8.52
CA GLY A 24 -9.14 -0.13 -8.76
C GLY A 24 -8.87 1.26 -8.17
N PHE A 25 -7.62 1.60 -7.89
CA PHE A 25 -7.24 2.94 -7.43
C PHE A 25 -7.55 4.02 -8.47
N SER A 26 -7.76 5.25 -8.00
CA SER A 26 -7.91 6.41 -8.89
C SER A 26 -6.71 6.57 -9.82
N ARG A 27 -6.92 7.10 -11.04
CA ARG A 27 -5.84 7.48 -11.98
C ARG A 27 -4.77 8.35 -11.32
N ARG A 28 -5.15 9.18 -10.34
CA ARG A 28 -4.21 10.01 -9.56
C ARG A 28 -3.29 9.17 -8.69
N THR A 29 -3.84 8.21 -7.97
CA THR A 29 -3.10 7.28 -7.10
C THR A 29 -2.21 6.37 -7.93
N ILE A 30 -2.72 5.84 -9.05
CA ILE A 30 -1.93 5.04 -9.99
C ILE A 30 -0.75 5.85 -10.56
N ASN A 31 -0.99 7.08 -11.00
CA ASN A 31 0.08 7.93 -11.52
C ASN A 31 1.09 8.30 -10.44
N ALA A 32 0.66 8.61 -9.22
CA ALA A 32 1.56 8.95 -8.12
C ALA A 32 2.46 7.77 -7.74
N LEU A 33 1.86 6.58 -7.58
CA LEU A 33 2.58 5.34 -7.28
C LEU A 33 3.49 4.91 -8.44
N GLY A 34 2.99 4.96 -9.67
CA GLY A 34 3.77 4.63 -10.87
C GLY A 34 4.97 5.55 -11.09
N ASN A 35 4.84 6.85 -10.81
CA ASN A 35 5.99 7.78 -10.84
C ASN A 35 7.01 7.52 -9.72
N ALA A 36 6.62 6.84 -8.65
CA ALA A 36 7.50 6.40 -7.57
C ALA A 36 8.08 5.00 -7.80
N ASP A 37 7.87 4.41 -8.99
CA ASP A 37 8.18 3.02 -9.33
C ASP A 37 7.47 1.99 -8.42
N LEU A 38 6.40 2.38 -7.73
CA LEU A 38 5.57 1.49 -6.93
C LEU A 38 4.52 0.85 -7.82
N ARG A 39 4.71 -0.42 -8.18
CA ARG A 39 3.82 -1.15 -9.10
C ARG A 39 2.95 -2.17 -8.37
N TYR A 40 3.37 -2.60 -7.18
CA TYR A 40 2.72 -3.64 -6.40
C TYR A 40 2.31 -3.13 -5.02
N ILE A 41 1.24 -3.72 -4.46
CA ILE A 41 0.75 -3.36 -3.12
C ILE A 41 1.82 -3.56 -2.05
N LYS A 42 2.64 -4.62 -2.14
CA LYS A 42 3.78 -4.86 -1.23
C LYS A 42 4.72 -3.67 -1.10
N GLU A 43 4.89 -2.89 -2.16
CA GLU A 43 5.81 -1.75 -2.14
C GLU A 43 5.15 -0.57 -1.42
N VAL A 44 3.86 -0.36 -1.67
CA VAL A 44 3.08 0.72 -1.06
C VAL A 44 2.90 0.50 0.45
N VAL A 45 2.52 -0.71 0.87
CA VAL A 45 2.25 -1.01 2.28
C VAL A 45 3.52 -1.03 3.14
N ASN A 46 4.69 -1.27 2.54
CA ASN A 46 5.98 -1.24 3.21
C ASN A 46 6.48 0.20 3.45
N LEU A 47 5.92 1.18 2.73
CA LEU A 47 6.18 2.59 2.97
C LEU A 47 5.33 3.13 4.13
N THR A 48 5.94 4.00 4.93
CA THR A 48 5.24 4.73 5.99
C THR A 48 4.45 5.91 5.41
N ASP A 49 3.49 6.42 6.17
CA ASP A 49 2.65 7.55 5.75
C ASP A 49 3.50 8.77 5.34
N GLY A 50 4.57 9.02 6.10
CA GLY A 50 5.49 10.13 5.84
C GLY A 50 6.33 9.94 4.57
N GLN A 51 6.63 8.71 4.18
CA GLN A 51 7.32 8.41 2.91
C GLN A 51 6.36 8.55 1.74
N LEU A 52 5.15 8.03 1.86
CA LEU A 52 4.10 8.17 0.85
C LEU A 52 3.74 9.64 0.60
N LEU A 53 3.61 10.46 1.65
CA LEU A 53 3.36 11.90 1.50
C LEU A 53 4.51 12.69 0.87
N ARG A 54 5.72 12.11 0.78
CA ARG A 54 6.86 12.70 0.06
C ARG A 54 6.86 12.34 -1.43
N VAL A 55 6.06 11.36 -1.84
CA VAL A 55 5.97 10.96 -3.25
C VAL A 55 5.35 12.11 -4.06
N PRO A 56 5.97 12.54 -5.17
CA PRO A 56 5.43 13.59 -6.01
C PRO A 56 4.04 13.19 -6.54
N ASN A 57 3.08 14.12 -6.46
CA ASN A 57 1.67 13.92 -6.81
C ASN A 57 0.90 12.94 -5.90
N PHE A 58 1.51 12.46 -4.81
CA PHE A 58 0.83 11.63 -3.83
C PHE A 58 0.24 12.50 -2.71
N GLY A 59 -1.09 12.57 -2.68
CA GLY A 59 -1.82 13.41 -1.73
C GLY A 59 -2.47 12.64 -0.58
N ARG A 60 -3.11 13.39 0.33
CA ARG A 60 -3.90 12.82 1.44
C ARG A 60 -5.01 11.88 0.93
N THR A 61 -5.67 12.23 -0.16
CA THR A 61 -6.68 11.38 -0.80
C THR A 61 -6.10 10.06 -1.29
N CYS A 62 -4.92 10.07 -1.92
CA CYS A 62 -4.25 8.85 -2.37
C CYS A 62 -3.84 7.97 -1.18
N LEU A 63 -3.34 8.60 -0.10
CA LEU A 63 -3.02 7.90 1.15
C LEU A 63 -4.26 7.21 1.74
N GLU A 64 -5.40 7.90 1.72
CA GLU A 64 -6.66 7.39 2.23
C GLU A 64 -7.18 6.21 1.39
N GLU A 65 -7.10 6.29 0.05
CA GLU A 65 -7.44 5.16 -0.85
C GLU A 65 -6.62 3.91 -0.53
N VAL A 66 -5.29 4.06 -0.42
CA VAL A 66 -4.40 2.94 -0.10
C VAL A 66 -4.71 2.38 1.29
N LYS A 67 -4.92 3.24 2.29
CA LYS A 67 -5.28 2.81 3.65
C LYS A 67 -6.62 2.10 3.70
N ASN A 68 -7.60 2.57 2.94
CA ASN A 68 -8.93 1.96 2.91
C ASN A 68 -8.84 0.58 2.26
N TYR A 69 -8.15 0.47 1.11
CA TYR A 69 -7.91 -0.82 0.47
C TYR A 69 -7.15 -1.80 1.36
N ALA A 70 -6.06 -1.34 1.99
CA ALA A 70 -5.31 -2.17 2.93
C ALA A 70 -6.21 -2.65 4.07
N LYS A 71 -6.99 -1.75 4.68
CA LYS A 71 -7.93 -2.09 5.76
C LYS A 71 -9.02 -3.09 5.32
N GLU A 72 -9.58 -2.92 4.12
CA GLU A 72 -10.54 -3.88 3.54
C GLU A 72 -9.93 -5.29 3.37
N LYS A 73 -8.62 -5.35 3.13
CA LYS A 73 -7.85 -6.58 2.98
C LYS A 73 -7.20 -7.07 4.28
N GLY A 74 -7.47 -6.41 5.42
CA GLY A 74 -6.86 -6.76 6.72
C GLY A 74 -5.38 -6.39 6.85
N LEU A 75 -4.86 -5.55 5.96
CA LEU A 75 -3.49 -5.04 5.94
C LEU A 75 -3.39 -3.67 6.61
N ILE A 76 -2.19 -3.34 7.08
CA ILE A 76 -1.86 -2.04 7.68
C ILE A 76 -0.75 -1.39 6.86
N VAL A 77 -1.00 -0.17 6.39
CA VAL A 77 0.00 0.64 5.66
C VAL A 77 1.01 1.19 6.66
N GLY A 78 2.32 1.04 6.40
CA GLY A 78 3.38 1.56 7.26
C GLY A 78 3.63 0.77 8.54
N GLY A 79 2.81 -0.25 8.81
CA GLY A 79 3.10 -1.30 9.78
C GLY A 79 3.81 -2.43 9.06
N LYS A 80 4.98 -2.87 9.54
CA LYS A 80 5.59 -4.11 9.06
C LYS A 80 4.57 -5.24 9.23
N TYR A 81 4.18 -5.85 8.12
CA TYR A 81 3.41 -7.08 8.04
C TYR A 81 4.33 -8.29 8.14
#